data_AF-B6W544-F1
#
_entry.id   AF-B6W544-F1
#
_cell.length_a   1.000
_cell.length_b   1.000
_cell.length_c   1.000
_cell.angle_alpha   90.00
_cell.angle_beta   90.00
_cell.angle_gamma   90.00
#
_symmetry.space_group_name_H-M   'P 1'
#
loop_
_entity.id
_entity.type
_entity.pdbx_description
1 polymer ?
#
loop_
_entity_poly.entity_id
_entity_poly.type
_entity_poly.pdbx_seq_one_letter_code
_entity_poly.pdbx_strand_id
1 'polypeptide(L)'
;MFLSDRSAYSHYRDLAEQGYYNRIISGNMSQRIGIDSVKCDFNAYPYEVVAYARLSIIREKSVTERSLVTRGRLLNSTRSDNNPHGFILEAFRVVENRDIRVYDR
;
A
#
# COMPACT_ATOMS: atom_id res chain seq x y z
N MET A 1 4.23 13.02 -7.45
CA MET A 1 3.62 11.66 -7.39
C MET A 1 3.23 11.31 -8.82
N PHE A 2 3.92 10.35 -9.46
CA PHE A 2 3.78 10.09 -10.91
C PHE A 2 2.82 8.92 -11.23
N LEU A 3 2.45 8.13 -10.22
CA LEU A 3 1.73 6.87 -10.38
C LEU A 3 0.34 6.87 -9.69
N SER A 4 0.00 7.96 -8.99
CA SER A 4 -1.25 8.05 -8.23
C SER A 4 -1.71 9.48 -8.07
N ASP A 5 -3.01 9.62 -7.80
CA ASP A 5 -3.67 10.89 -7.51
C ASP A 5 -3.41 11.39 -6.08
N ARG A 6 -4.18 12.42 -5.71
CA ARG A 6 -4.17 13.01 -4.38
C ARG A 6 -4.59 12.04 -3.28
N SER A 7 -5.39 11.00 -3.56
CA SER A 7 -5.86 10.08 -2.51
C SER A 7 -4.71 9.28 -1.88
N ALA A 8 -3.77 8.81 -2.70
CA ALA A 8 -2.57 8.15 -2.20
C ALA A 8 -1.65 9.13 -1.45
N TYR A 9 -1.55 10.37 -1.93
CA TYR A 9 -0.79 11.42 -1.26
C TYR A 9 -1.38 11.77 0.11
N SER A 10 -2.71 11.89 0.20
CA SER A 10 -3.42 12.11 1.47
C SER A 10 -3.13 10.98 2.45
N HIS A 11 -3.19 9.72 2.02
CA HIS A 11 -2.87 8.60 2.89
C HIS A 11 -1.42 8.66 3.42
N TYR A 12 -0.45 9.01 2.57
CA TYR A 12 0.92 9.24 3.00
C TYR A 12 1.01 10.36 4.04
N ARG A 13 0.33 11.49 3.80
CA ARG A 13 0.31 12.62 4.72
C ARG A 13 -0.31 12.25 6.06
N ASP A 14 -1.42 11.53 6.08
CA ASP A 14 -2.07 11.06 7.31
C ASP A 14 -1.12 10.19 8.13
N LEU A 15 -0.38 9.28 7.48
CA LEU A 15 0.63 8.45 8.16
C LEU A 15 1.78 9.31 8.71
N ALA A 16 2.24 10.31 7.95
CA ALA A 16 3.28 11.22 8.41
C ALA A 16 2.82 12.04 9.63
N GLU A 17 1.61 12.58 9.61
CA GLU A 17 1.02 13.35 10.71
C GLU A 17 0.79 12.49 11.97
N GLN A 18 0.44 11.20 11.80
CA GLN A 18 0.38 10.23 12.89
C GLN A 18 1.76 9.75 13.39
N GLY A 19 2.84 10.37 12.90
CA GLY A 19 4.22 10.03 13.26
C GLY A 19 4.62 8.60 12.91
N TYR A 20 3.95 7.98 11.92
CA TYR A 20 4.17 6.59 11.55
C TYR A 20 5.62 6.32 11.15
N TYR A 21 6.16 7.14 10.25
CA TYR A 21 7.55 7.00 9.78
C TYR A 21 8.56 7.24 10.90
N ASN A 22 8.31 8.24 11.75
CA ASN A 22 9.17 8.51 12.92
C ASN A 22 9.21 7.31 13.87
N ARG A 23 8.07 6.65 14.11
CA ARG A 23 8.01 5.43 14.92
C ARG A 23 8.82 4.30 14.29
N ILE A 24 8.71 4.08 12.98
CA ILE A 24 9.48 3.02 12.28
C ILE A 24 10.98 3.23 12.50
N ILE A 25 11.45 4.46 12.31
CA ILE A 25 12.87 4.81 12.45
C ILE A 25 13.32 4.68 13.90
N SER A 26 12.61 5.31 14.85
CA SER A 26 13.00 5.32 16.26
C SER A 26 12.88 3.96 16.94
N GLY A 27 11.96 3.12 16.48
CA GLY A 27 11.77 1.76 16.99
C GLY A 27 12.62 0.70 16.29
N ASN A 28 13.59 1.09 15.47
CA ASN A 28 14.44 0.21 14.66
C ASN A 28 13.63 -0.89 13.96
N MET A 29 12.49 -0.51 13.36
CA MET A 29 11.57 -1.44 12.72
C MET A 29 11.87 -1.54 11.23
N SER A 30 11.82 -2.76 10.70
CA SER A 30 11.77 -2.99 9.25
C SER A 30 10.35 -3.37 8.85
N GLN A 31 9.90 -2.88 7.69
CA GLN A 31 8.61 -3.27 7.12
C GLN A 31 8.80 -3.94 5.78
N ARG A 32 8.09 -5.04 5.57
CA ARG A 32 8.05 -5.76 4.30
C ARG A 32 6.60 -5.98 3.90
N ILE A 33 6.27 -5.59 2.69
CA ILE A 33 4.98 -5.90 2.08
C ILE A 33 5.21 -6.98 1.02
N GLY A 34 4.60 -8.14 1.21
CA GLY A 34 4.51 -9.19 0.20
C GLY A 34 3.16 -9.11 -0.48
N ILE A 35 3.13 -8.91 -1.79
CA ILE A 35 1.89 -8.93 -2.57
C ILE A 35 1.56 -10.39 -2.89
N ASP A 36 0.41 -10.86 -2.42
CA ASP A 36 -0.07 -12.22 -2.68
C ASP A 36 -0.76 -12.29 -4.04
N SER A 37 -1.65 -11.33 -4.32
CA SER A 37 -2.34 -11.24 -5.61
C SER A 37 -2.90 -9.84 -5.86
N VAL A 38 -3.12 -9.53 -7.14
CA VAL A 38 -3.81 -8.32 -7.58
C VAL A 38 -4.96 -8.74 -8.48
N LYS A 39 -6.16 -8.28 -8.16
CA LYS A 39 -7.35 -8.44 -9.00
C LYS A 39 -7.65 -7.11 -9.68
N CYS A 40 -7.75 -7.14 -11.00
CA CYS A 40 -8.14 -5.99 -11.82
C CYS A 40 -9.38 -6.36 -12.62
N ASP A 41 -10.43 -5.54 -12.54
CA ASP A 41 -11.59 -5.66 -13.41
C ASP A 41 -11.43 -4.68 -14.59
N PHE A 42 -11.13 -5.23 -15.77
CA PHE A 42 -10.96 -4.46 -17.00
C PHE A 42 -12.25 -4.33 -17.83
N ASN A 43 -13.39 -4.85 -17.34
CA ASN A 43 -14.65 -4.81 -18.09
C ASN A 43 -15.36 -3.45 -18.01
N ALA A 44 -15.06 -2.65 -16.99
CA ALA A 44 -15.65 -1.34 -16.78
C ALA A 44 -14.57 -0.31 -16.45
N TYR A 45 -14.60 0.83 -17.15
CA TYR A 45 -13.71 1.95 -16.88
C TYR A 45 -14.38 2.95 -15.90
N PRO A 46 -13.64 3.51 -14.92
CA PRO A 46 -12.25 3.23 -14.57
C PRO A 46 -12.06 1.84 -13.93
N TYR A 47 -10.94 1.18 -14.20
CA TYR A 47 -10.74 -0.23 -13.86
C TYR A 47 -10.57 -0.43 -12.36
N GLU A 48 -11.45 -1.20 -11.72
CA GLU A 48 -11.32 -1.48 -10.29
C GLU A 48 -10.13 -2.39 -10.03
N VAL A 49 -9.33 -2.03 -9.02
CA VAL A 49 -8.18 -2.84 -8.60
C VAL A 49 -8.23 -3.11 -7.09
N VAL A 50 -7.93 -4.36 -6.74
CA VAL A 50 -7.76 -4.82 -5.35
C VAL A 50 -6.42 -5.53 -5.24
N ALA A 51 -5.57 -5.07 -4.33
CA ALA A 51 -4.33 -5.78 -3.99
C ALA A 51 -4.47 -6.45 -2.63
N TYR A 52 -4.15 -7.74 -2.60
CA TYR A 52 -4.07 -8.56 -1.39
C TYR A 52 -2.60 -8.77 -1.05
N ALA A 53 -2.24 -8.45 0.18
CA ALA A 53 -0.87 -8.49 0.63
C ALA A 53 -0.76 -8.88 2.11
N ARG A 54 0.45 -9.29 2.49
CA ARG A 54 0.86 -9.47 3.88
C ARG A 54 1.92 -8.43 4.23
N LEU A 55 1.68 -7.68 5.30
CA LEU A 55 2.63 -6.73 5.87
C LEU A 55 3.32 -7.38 7.07
N SER A 56 4.64 -7.51 7.01
CA SER A 56 5.47 -7.93 8.13
C SER A 56 6.16 -6.71 8.73
N ILE A 57 5.93 -6.47 10.02
CA ILE A 57 6.63 -5.46 10.82
C ILE A 57 7.62 -6.20 11.71
N ILE A 58 8.90 -6.06 11.39
CA ILE A 58 10.01 -6.77 12.01
C ILE A 58 10.66 -5.82 13.00
N ARG A 59 10.69 -6.22 14.27
CA ARG A 59 11.41 -5.56 15.36
C ARG A 59 12.58 -6.44 15.78
N GLU A 60 13.38 -5.95 16.73
CA GLU A 60 14.52 -6.70 17.26
C GLU A 60 14.11 -8.06 17.84
N LYS A 61 13.01 -8.09 18.62
CA LYS A 61 12.57 -9.30 19.34
C LYS A 61 11.31 -9.96 18.78
N SER A 62 10.58 -9.29 17.89
CA SER A 62 9.28 -9.79 17.43
C SER A 62 9.00 -9.46 15.98
N VAL A 63 8.17 -10.29 15.37
CA VAL A 63 7.60 -10.09 14.04
C VAL A 63 6.08 -10.05 14.18
N THR A 64 5.48 -8.97 13.71
CA THR A 64 4.02 -8.84 13.57
C THR A 64 3.64 -8.98 12.11
N GLU A 65 2.78 -9.95 11.79
CA GLU A 65 2.20 -10.10 10.47
C GLU A 65 0.79 -9.53 10.44
N ARG A 66 0.48 -8.77 9.39
CA ARG A 66 -0.82 -8.14 9.16
C ARG A 66 -1.35 -8.51 7.79
N SER A 67 -2.64 -8.76 7.68
CA SER A 67 -3.34 -8.78 6.40
C SER A 67 -3.51 -7.35 5.94
N LEU A 68 -3.16 -7.10 4.68
CA LEU A 68 -3.29 -5.81 4.04
C LEU A 68 -4.10 -5.99 2.76
N VAL A 69 -5.25 -5.32 2.69
CA VAL A 69 -6.06 -5.25 1.47
C VAL A 69 -6.21 -3.80 1.10
N THR A 70 -5.81 -3.44 -0.11
CA THR A 70 -5.98 -2.08 -0.64
C THR A 70 -6.87 -2.11 -1.86
N ARG A 71 -7.58 -1.01 -2.08
CA ARG A 71 -8.41 -0.79 -3.26
C ARG A 71 -8.08 0.55 -3.90
N GLY A 72 -8.34 0.62 -5.19
CA GLY A 72 -8.34 1.85 -5.95
C GLY A 72 -8.94 1.63 -7.34
N ARG A 73 -8.75 2.59 -8.23
CA ARG A 73 -9.17 2.51 -9.63
C ARG A 73 -8.00 2.89 -10.51
N LEU A 74 -7.79 2.18 -11.62
CA LEU A 74 -6.76 2.49 -12.60
C LEU A 74 -7.37 3.33 -13.72
N LEU A 75 -6.78 4.49 -13.96
CA LEU A 75 -7.09 5.37 -15.08
C LEU A 75 -5.95 5.32 -16.09
N ASN A 76 -6.27 5.44 -17.37
CA ASN A 76 -5.25 5.56 -18.40
C ASN A 76 -4.55 6.92 -18.26
N SER A 77 -3.23 6.94 -18.44
CA SER A 77 -2.42 8.14 -18.49
C SER A 77 -1.42 8.05 -19.62
N THR A 78 -0.91 9.20 -20.06
CA THR A 78 0.19 9.25 -21.02
C THR A 78 1.40 8.50 -20.46
N ARG A 79 1.97 7.60 -21.26
CA ARG A 79 3.19 6.88 -20.89
C ARG A 79 4.36 7.86 -20.79
N SER A 80 5.22 7.65 -19.81
CA SER A 80 6.43 8.44 -19.60
C SER A 80 7.52 7.55 -19.01
N ASP A 81 8.76 8.05 -18.94
CA ASP A 81 9.86 7.31 -18.32
C ASP A 81 9.55 6.94 -16.86
N ASN A 82 8.80 7.79 -16.15
CA ASN A 82 8.37 7.56 -14.77
C ASN A 82 7.06 6.76 -14.64
N ASN A 83 6.34 6.54 -15.73
CA ASN A 83 5.11 5.74 -15.79
C ASN A 83 4.99 5.03 -17.15
N PRO A 84 5.82 4.00 -17.40
CA PRO A 84 5.90 3.35 -18.70
C PRO A 84 4.63 2.57 -19.05
N HIS A 85 3.87 2.15 -18.03
CA HIS A 85 2.61 1.42 -18.21
C HIS A 85 1.43 2.34 -18.57
N GLY A 86 1.51 3.62 -18.21
CA GLY A 86 0.47 4.60 -18.52
C GLY A 86 -0.80 4.38 -17.71
N PHE A 87 -0.65 4.06 -16.42
CA PHE A 87 -1.77 3.99 -15.49
C PHE A 87 -1.56 4.92 -14.29
N ILE A 88 -2.61 5.58 -13.85
CA ILE A 88 -2.65 6.31 -12.59
C ILE A 88 -3.64 5.61 -11.66
N LEU A 89 -3.19 5.36 -10.43
CA LEU A 89 -4.04 4.85 -9.37
C LEU A 89 -4.80 6.00 -8.70
N GLU A 90 -6.12 5.92 -8.73
CA GLU A 90 -7.02 6.86 -8.06
C GLU A 90 -7.83 6.21 -6.95
N ALA A 91 -8.40 7.05 -6.08
CA ALA A 91 -9.27 6.64 -4.98
C ALA A 91 -8.65 5.51 -4.13
N PHE A 92 -7.33 5.58 -3.91
CA PHE A 92 -6.59 4.66 -3.09
C PHE A 92 -7.13 4.66 -1.66
N ARG A 93 -7.39 3.46 -1.14
CA ARG A 93 -7.79 3.26 0.25
C ARG A 93 -7.36 1.89 0.76
N VAL A 94 -7.04 1.86 2.05
CA VAL A 94 -6.81 0.61 2.78
C VAL A 94 -8.17 0.08 3.25
N VAL A 95 -8.53 -1.12 2.81
CA VAL A 95 -9.79 -1.80 3.17
C VAL A 95 -9.57 -2.71 4.37
N GLU A 96 -8.40 -3.32 4.47
CA GLU A 96 -8.02 -4.15 5.61
C GLU A 96 -6.56 -3.86 5.98
N ASN A 97 -6.29 -3.72 7.27
CA ASN A 97 -4.95 -3.67 7.83
C ASN A 97 -4.99 -4.26 9.25
N ARG A 98 -5.05 -5.59 9.34
CA ARG A 98 -5.40 -6.31 10.58
C ARG A 98 -4.28 -7.26 10.98
N ASP A 99 -3.97 -7.31 12.28
CA ASP A 99 -2.98 -8.26 12.80
C ASP A 99 -3.47 -9.70 12.61
N ILE A 100 -2.60 -10.55 12.05
CA ILE A 100 -2.82 -11.98 11.84
C ILE A 100 -2.15 -12.75 12.97
N ARG A 101 -0.89 -12.45 13.25
CA ARG A 101 -0.09 -13.09 14.29
C ARG A 101 1.10 -12.26 14.70
N VAL A 102 1.57 -12.51 15.92
CA VAL A 102 2.83 -11.98 16.47
C VAL A 102 3.64 -13.16 16.98
N TYR A 103 4.92 -13.19 16.67
CA TYR A 103 5.84 -14.22 17.15
C TYR A 103 7.22 -13.62 17.41
N ASP A 104 7.99 -14.25 18.28
CA ASP A 104 9.36 -13.84 18.58
C ASP A 104 10.29 -14.19 17.41
N ARG A 105 11.34 -13.38 17.22
CA ARG A 105 12.31 -13.56 16.14
C ARG A 105 13.38 -14.59 16.51
#